data_AF-A0A9E7PKW5-F1
#
_entry.id   AF-A0A9E7PKW5-F1
#
_cell.length_a   1.000
_cell.length_b   1.000
_cell.length_c   1.000
_cell.angle_alpha   90.00
_cell.angle_beta   90.00
_cell.angle_gamma   90.00
#
_symmetry.space_group_name_H-M   'P 1'
#
loop_
_entity.id
_entity.type
_entity.pdbx_description
1 polymer ?
#
loop_
_entity_poly.entity_id
_entity_poly.type
_entity_poly.pdbx_seq_one_letter_code
_entity_poly.pdbx_strand_id
1 'polypeptide(L)'
;MQILSIKNIRAKREELESEYSLLTEFPDGKLAEIIEDVGFKCTLCGKCCTKEFNDHVFLLDSDIDRAKRIDPSSIVPAPYFELCDQDGNFYVSGYSLRCQKNGDCIFLKDNRCTIYSDRFSICRVYPFMLHREEDEDGVKDFRQISGLNLHGEYNHPVEKKDAEEIAERTTAYEKEFLEKEIAFYSAVLKLFEENGLKPVRRIYDRKMREFSADLPVTVYVFSKGNFERNTVKKSDYISKT
;
A
#
# COMPACT_ATOMS: atom_id res chain seq x y z
N MET A 1 -11.15 -9.92 1.84
CA MET A 1 -12.25 -10.24 2.79
C MET A 1 -12.48 -9.03 3.68
N GLN A 2 -13.68 -8.42 3.75
CA GLN A 2 -13.89 -7.26 4.62
C GLN A 2 -14.05 -7.70 6.08
N ILE A 3 -13.50 -6.92 7.01
CA ILE A 3 -13.48 -7.22 8.44
C ILE A 3 -14.80 -6.78 9.07
N LEU A 4 -15.57 -7.73 9.62
CA LEU A 4 -16.97 -7.51 10.02
C LEU A 4 -17.20 -7.54 11.54
N SER A 5 -16.17 -7.80 12.34
CA SER A 5 -16.29 -7.93 13.80
C SER A 5 -14.97 -7.60 14.50
N ILE A 6 -15.01 -7.30 15.80
CA ILE A 6 -13.80 -7.14 16.63
C ILE A 6 -12.92 -8.40 16.58
N LYS A 7 -13.54 -9.59 16.55
CA LYS A 7 -12.82 -10.87 16.41
C LYS A 7 -12.05 -10.92 15.08
N ASN A 8 -12.65 -10.47 13.99
CA ASN A 8 -11.99 -10.44 12.69
C ASN A 8 -10.85 -9.41 12.65
N ILE A 9 -10.98 -8.27 13.35
CA ILE A 9 -9.89 -7.29 13.49
C ILE A 9 -8.69 -7.93 14.21
N ARG A 10 -8.93 -8.63 15.34
CA ARG A 10 -7.88 -9.34 16.08
C ARG A 10 -7.21 -10.41 15.23
N ALA A 11 -8.00 -11.24 14.55
CA ALA A 11 -7.48 -12.29 13.66
C ALA A 11 -6.64 -11.71 12.52
N LYS A 12 -7.02 -10.55 11.95
CA LYS A 12 -6.21 -9.88 10.92
C LYS A 12 -4.88 -9.38 11.47
N ARG A 13 -4.87 -8.78 12.67
CA ARG A 13 -3.62 -8.37 13.32
C ARG A 13 -2.71 -9.57 13.58
N GLU A 14 -3.24 -10.67 14.11
CA GLU A 14 -2.49 -11.90 14.37
C GLU A 14 -1.93 -12.53 13.08
N GLU A 15 -2.69 -12.48 11.98
CA GLU A 15 -2.21 -12.90 10.65
C GLU A 15 -0.99 -12.06 10.20
N LEU A 16 -1.07 -10.73 10.34
CA LEU A 16 0.01 -9.82 9.98
C LEU A 16 1.24 -10.00 10.88
N GLU A 17 1.05 -10.21 12.19
CA GLU A 17 2.13 -10.52 13.14
C GLU A 17 2.83 -11.84 12.76
N SER A 18 2.07 -12.85 12.35
CA SER A 18 2.63 -14.11 11.84
C SER A 18 3.40 -13.92 10.54
N GLU A 19 2.90 -13.11 9.60
CA GLU A 19 3.58 -12.78 8.37
C GLU A 19 4.89 -12.02 8.62
N TYR A 20 4.87 -11.05 9.54
CA TYR A 20 6.07 -10.30 9.95
C TYR A 20 7.15 -11.22 10.56
N SER A 21 6.75 -12.19 11.39
CA SER A 21 7.67 -13.18 11.95
C SER A 21 8.32 -14.02 10.85
N LEU A 22 7.53 -14.49 9.88
CA LEU A 22 8.04 -15.28 8.75
C LEU A 22 8.94 -14.45 7.84
N LEU A 23 8.60 -13.18 7.60
CA LEU A 23 9.44 -12.26 6.84
C LEU A 23 10.78 -12.00 7.55
N THR A 24 10.76 -11.95 8.88
CA THR A 24 11.99 -11.80 9.68
C THR A 24 12.90 -13.03 9.59
N GLU A 25 12.31 -14.21 9.45
CA GLU A 25 13.04 -15.47 9.26
C GLU A 25 13.44 -15.73 7.80
N PHE A 26 12.91 -14.96 6.84
CA PHE A 26 13.23 -15.13 5.42
C PHE A 26 14.71 -14.74 5.16
N PRO A 27 15.52 -15.63 4.56
CA PRO A 27 16.94 -15.32 4.34
C PRO A 27 17.13 -14.26 3.25
N ASP A 28 17.72 -13.10 3.59
CA ASP A 28 18.01 -12.05 2.61
C ASP A 28 18.88 -12.55 1.44
N GLY A 29 19.83 -13.47 1.71
CA GLY A 29 20.64 -14.10 0.68
C GLY A 29 19.81 -14.88 -0.36
N LYS A 30 18.70 -15.49 0.06
CA LYS A 30 17.77 -16.17 -0.85
C LYS A 30 17.04 -15.17 -1.75
N LEU A 31 16.66 -14.01 -1.22
CA LEU A 31 16.05 -12.96 -2.04
C LEU A 31 17.06 -12.39 -3.04
N ALA A 32 18.31 -12.17 -2.62
CA ALA A 32 19.38 -11.71 -3.50
C ALA A 32 19.65 -12.69 -4.65
N GLU A 33 19.71 -14.00 -4.38
CA GLU A 33 19.83 -15.05 -5.40
C GLU A 33 18.68 -14.97 -6.42
N ILE A 34 17.44 -14.83 -5.94
CA ILE A 34 16.26 -14.69 -6.82
C ILE A 34 16.36 -13.41 -7.68
N ILE A 35 16.81 -12.30 -7.11
CA ILE A 35 16.98 -11.03 -7.83
C ILE A 35 18.04 -11.16 -8.93
N GLU A 36 19.18 -11.79 -8.64
CA GLU A 36 20.25 -12.06 -9.61
C GLU A 36 19.75 -12.95 -10.74
N ASP A 37 19.03 -14.03 -10.42
CA ASP A 37 18.49 -14.98 -11.37
C ASP A 37 17.42 -14.37 -12.29
N VAL A 38 16.48 -13.62 -11.72
CA VAL A 38 15.39 -12.99 -12.49
C VAL A 38 15.94 -11.90 -13.40
N GLY A 39 16.82 -11.05 -12.87
CA GLY A 39 17.38 -9.89 -13.56
C GLY A 39 16.32 -8.84 -13.91
N PHE A 40 16.61 -7.56 -13.71
CA PHE A 40 15.67 -6.51 -14.06
C PHE A 40 16.32 -5.17 -14.38
N LYS A 41 15.77 -4.49 -15.38
CA LYS A 41 16.04 -3.08 -15.66
C LYS A 41 14.77 -2.31 -15.96
N CYS A 42 14.61 -1.19 -15.24
CA CYS A 42 13.56 -0.22 -15.53
C CYS A 42 13.84 0.48 -16.86
N THR A 43 12.91 0.35 -17.82
CA THR A 43 13.01 0.99 -19.15
C THR A 43 12.32 2.36 -19.21
N LEU A 44 11.91 2.91 -18.05
CA LEU A 44 11.15 4.16 -17.96
C LEU A 44 9.86 4.15 -18.80
N CYS A 45 9.18 3.00 -18.88
CA CYS A 45 8.00 2.80 -19.71
C CYS A 45 6.72 3.46 -19.16
N GLY A 46 6.72 3.91 -17.90
CA GLY A 46 5.56 4.54 -17.26
C GLY A 46 4.45 3.58 -16.82
N LYS A 47 4.48 2.30 -17.19
CA LYS A 47 3.41 1.32 -16.89
C LYS A 47 3.15 1.16 -15.39
N CYS A 48 4.17 1.01 -14.55
CA CYS A 48 4.00 0.95 -13.09
C CYS A 48 3.44 2.24 -12.47
N CYS A 49 3.38 3.34 -13.23
CA CYS A 49 2.79 4.58 -12.79
C CYS A 49 1.32 4.70 -13.19
N THR A 50 0.66 3.66 -13.71
CA THR A 50 -0.76 3.71 -14.08
C THR A 50 -1.62 2.81 -13.19
N LYS A 51 -2.88 3.20 -13.02
CA LYS A 51 -3.90 2.39 -12.33
C LYS A 51 -4.11 1.01 -12.93
N GLU A 52 -3.95 0.89 -14.25
CA GLU A 52 -4.12 -0.37 -14.98
C GLU A 52 -3.13 -1.45 -14.49
N PHE A 53 -1.91 -1.07 -14.12
CA PHE A 53 -0.88 -2.01 -13.69
C PHE A 53 -0.74 -2.13 -12.17
N ASN A 54 -0.86 -1.02 -11.43
CA ASN A 54 -0.52 -0.99 -10.00
C ASN A 54 -1.65 -0.51 -9.09
N ASP A 55 -2.82 -0.19 -9.63
CA ASP A 55 -4.01 0.32 -8.92
C ASP A 55 -3.79 1.59 -8.07
N HIS A 56 -3.01 1.55 -6.99
CA HIS A 56 -2.61 2.73 -6.24
C HIS A 56 -1.22 2.58 -5.61
N VAL A 57 -0.53 3.71 -5.45
CA VAL A 57 0.76 3.77 -4.76
C VAL A 57 0.50 4.11 -3.30
N PHE A 58 0.52 3.10 -2.42
CA PHE A 58 0.45 3.28 -0.97
C PHE A 58 1.74 3.90 -0.44
N LEU A 59 1.62 4.81 0.54
CA LEU A 59 2.75 5.53 1.12
C LEU A 59 3.00 5.08 2.55
N LEU A 60 4.25 4.72 2.83
CA LEU A 60 4.75 4.58 4.20
C LEU A 60 4.88 5.96 4.87
N ASP A 61 5.01 5.99 6.19
CA ASP A 61 5.05 7.25 6.94
C ASP A 61 6.25 8.14 6.53
N SER A 62 7.38 7.52 6.20
CA SER A 62 8.57 8.18 5.64
C SER A 62 8.33 8.80 4.25
N ASP A 63 7.46 8.19 3.46
CA ASP A 63 7.07 8.66 2.12
C ASP A 63 6.03 9.77 2.17
N ILE A 64 5.13 9.77 3.17
CA ILE A 64 4.10 10.80 3.33
C ILE A 64 4.73 12.19 3.49
N ASP A 65 5.76 12.33 4.32
CA ASP A 65 6.44 13.61 4.50
C ASP A 65 7.14 14.08 3.22
N ARG A 66 7.73 13.14 2.47
CA ARG A 66 8.36 13.45 1.19
C ARG A 66 7.33 13.90 0.16
N ALA A 67 6.20 13.22 0.07
CA ALA A 67 5.10 13.59 -0.82
C ALA A 67 4.57 14.99 -0.48
N LYS A 68 4.32 15.27 0.81
CA LYS A 68 3.88 16.60 1.28
C LYS A 68 4.89 17.72 0.96
N ARG A 69 6.21 17.45 1.01
CA ARG A 69 7.25 18.43 0.63
C ARG A 69 7.28 18.71 -0.87
N ILE A 70 7.06 17.69 -1.70
CA ILE A 70 7.06 17.81 -3.16
C ILE A 70 5.79 18.53 -3.61
N ASP A 71 4.64 18.03 -3.20
CA ASP A 71 3.32 18.59 -3.49
C ASP A 71 2.31 18.09 -2.43
N PRO A 72 1.85 18.95 -1.50
CA PRO A 72 0.84 18.58 -0.51
C PRO A 72 -0.47 18.04 -1.10
N SER A 73 -0.81 18.38 -2.34
CA SER A 73 -2.02 17.92 -3.01
C SER A 73 -1.88 16.51 -3.63
N SER A 74 -0.66 15.96 -3.63
CA SER A 74 -0.34 14.68 -4.26
C SER A 74 -0.84 13.44 -3.52
N ILE A 75 -1.33 13.59 -2.29
CA ILE A 75 -1.78 12.47 -1.47
C ILE A 75 -3.28 12.52 -1.19
N VAL A 76 -3.85 11.34 -0.95
CA VAL A 76 -5.25 11.12 -0.58
C VAL A 76 -5.31 9.97 0.43
N PRO A 77 -6.33 9.88 1.31
CA PRO A 77 -6.56 8.65 2.08
C PRO A 77 -6.58 7.45 1.13
N ALA A 78 -5.95 6.31 1.45
CA ALA A 78 -5.94 5.18 0.53
C ALA A 78 -7.39 4.75 0.12
N PRO A 79 -7.62 4.33 -1.14
CA PRO A 79 -8.97 4.22 -1.72
C PRO A 79 -9.83 3.07 -1.19
N TYR A 80 -9.25 2.16 -0.40
CA TYR A 80 -9.94 1.02 0.18
C TYR A 80 -9.98 1.12 1.70
N PHE A 81 -11.02 1.75 2.22
CA PHE A 81 -11.22 1.84 3.66
C PHE A 81 -11.42 0.44 4.25
N GLU A 82 -10.57 0.05 5.19
CA GLU A 82 -10.53 -1.29 5.79
C GLU A 82 -11.73 -1.50 6.72
N LEU A 83 -12.16 -0.44 7.43
CA LEU A 83 -13.17 -0.52 8.48
C LEU A 83 -14.14 0.67 8.45
N CYS A 84 -15.35 0.45 8.96
CA CYS A 84 -16.34 1.50 9.22
C CYS A 84 -17.08 1.21 10.53
N ASP A 85 -17.14 2.19 11.43
CA ASP A 85 -17.84 2.08 12.71
C ASP A 85 -19.37 2.24 12.58
N GLN A 86 -20.10 2.12 13.70
CA GLN A 86 -21.55 2.29 13.72
C GLN A 86 -22.02 3.71 13.38
N ASP A 87 -21.16 4.72 13.54
CA ASP A 87 -21.47 6.13 13.31
C ASP A 87 -21.22 6.54 11.86
N GLY A 88 -20.61 5.66 11.07
CA GLY A 88 -20.34 5.86 9.66
C GLY A 88 -19.04 6.58 9.38
N ASN A 89 -18.07 6.51 10.29
CA ASN A 89 -16.71 6.93 10.03
C ASN A 89 -15.91 5.75 9.46
N PHE A 90 -15.11 6.02 8.44
CA PHE A 90 -14.16 5.07 7.89
C PHE A 90 -12.82 5.16 8.60
N TYR A 91 -12.07 4.06 8.61
CA TYR A 91 -10.69 3.99 9.09
C TYR A 91 -9.83 3.37 8.01
N VAL A 92 -8.68 4.00 7.75
CA VAL A 92 -7.72 3.54 6.74
C VAL A 92 -6.29 3.56 7.23
N SER A 93 -5.48 2.58 6.82
CA SER A 93 -4.13 2.37 7.37
C SER A 93 -3.09 3.40 6.91
N GLY A 94 -3.40 4.19 5.88
CA GLY A 94 -2.48 5.20 5.37
C GLY A 94 -3.01 6.04 4.21
N TYR A 95 -2.07 6.76 3.60
CA TYR A 95 -2.31 7.59 2.42
C TYR A 95 -1.81 6.87 1.17
N SER A 96 -2.39 7.20 0.02
CA SER A 96 -1.87 6.84 -1.30
C SER A 96 -1.62 8.07 -2.14
N LEU A 97 -0.88 7.91 -3.23
CA LEU A 97 -0.81 8.96 -4.26
C LEU A 97 -2.16 9.14 -4.93
N ARG A 98 -2.48 10.41 -5.19
CA ARG A 98 -3.55 10.82 -6.09
C ARG A 98 -3.22 10.37 -7.51
N CYS A 99 -4.27 10.10 -8.29
CA CYS A 99 -4.14 9.83 -9.72
C CYS A 99 -4.68 10.98 -10.55
N GLN A 100 -4.22 11.09 -11.80
CA GLN A 100 -4.79 11.92 -12.84
C GLN A 100 -6.14 11.37 -13.31
N LYS A 101 -6.87 12.17 -14.10
CA LYS A 101 -8.18 11.78 -14.66
C LYS A 101 -8.14 10.49 -15.48
N ASN A 102 -7.03 10.24 -16.17
CA ASN A 102 -6.80 9.02 -16.95
C ASN A 102 -6.35 7.82 -16.09
N GLY A 103 -6.18 7.99 -14.78
CA GLY A 103 -5.71 6.94 -13.88
C GLY A 103 -4.20 6.87 -13.71
N ASP A 104 -3.44 7.77 -14.33
CA ASP A 104 -1.99 7.84 -14.14
C ASP A 104 -1.63 8.41 -12.77
N CYS A 105 -0.46 8.06 -12.25
CA CYS A 105 0.12 8.69 -11.07
C CYS A 105 0.23 10.20 -11.30
N ILE A 106 -0.05 11.00 -10.27
CA ILE A 106 0.06 12.47 -10.34
C ILE A 106 1.44 12.96 -10.82
N PHE A 107 2.50 12.17 -10.61
CA PHE A 107 3.86 12.52 -11.03
C PHE A 107 4.25 12.00 -12.43
N LEU A 108 3.37 11.29 -13.14
CA LEU A 108 3.64 10.79 -14.49
C LEU A 108 3.37 11.89 -15.54
N LYS A 109 4.39 12.21 -16.34
CA LYS A 109 4.26 13.14 -17.47
C LYS A 109 5.07 12.64 -18.65
N ASP A 110 4.47 12.60 -19.84
CA ASP A 110 5.12 12.14 -21.08
C ASP A 110 5.79 10.74 -20.91
N ASN A 111 5.08 9.80 -20.26
CA ASN A 111 5.58 8.46 -19.89
C ASN A 111 6.83 8.46 -18.99
N ARG A 112 7.10 9.55 -18.26
CA ARG A 112 8.23 9.67 -17.33
C ARG A 112 7.76 10.15 -15.96
N CYS A 113 8.30 9.53 -14.92
CA CYS A 113 8.11 10.01 -13.56
C CYS A 113 8.91 11.31 -13.38
N THR A 114 8.22 12.40 -13.08
CA THR A 114 8.83 13.74 -12.87
C THR A 114 9.72 13.81 -11.62
N ILE A 115 9.56 12.85 -10.70
CA ILE A 115 10.34 12.71 -9.46
C ILE A 115 11.17 11.41 -9.45
N TYR A 116 11.67 10.97 -10.60
CA TYR A 116 12.30 9.63 -10.73
C TYR A 116 13.45 9.38 -9.74
N SER A 117 14.27 10.39 -9.46
CA SER A 117 15.35 10.37 -8.46
C SER A 117 14.84 10.25 -7.02
N ASP A 118 13.65 10.80 -6.77
CA ASP A 118 13.05 10.98 -5.44
C ASP A 118 11.85 10.06 -5.19
N ARG A 119 11.69 9.03 -6.04
CA ARG A 119 10.62 8.02 -5.99
C ARG A 119 10.34 7.50 -4.57
N PHE A 120 9.08 7.16 -4.32
CA PHE A 120 8.60 6.54 -3.09
C PHE A 120 9.15 5.13 -2.91
N SER A 121 9.22 4.65 -1.66
CA SER A 121 9.89 3.40 -1.32
C SER A 121 9.37 2.23 -2.14
N ILE A 122 8.04 2.08 -2.25
CA ILE A 122 7.39 1.07 -3.11
C ILE A 122 7.82 1.16 -4.59
N CYS A 123 7.95 2.39 -5.11
CA CYS A 123 8.37 2.62 -6.50
C CYS A 123 9.85 2.33 -6.74
N ARG A 124 10.66 2.25 -5.68
CA ARG A 124 12.10 1.94 -5.77
C ARG A 124 12.41 0.46 -5.59
N VAL A 125 11.50 -0.32 -4.98
CA VAL A 125 11.66 -1.77 -4.81
C VAL A 125 11.04 -2.54 -5.98
N TYR A 126 10.10 -1.95 -6.72
CA TYR A 126 9.54 -2.55 -7.95
C TYR A 126 10.64 -3.05 -8.92
N PRO A 127 10.53 -4.27 -9.48
CA PRO A 127 9.40 -5.20 -9.39
C PRO A 127 9.48 -6.17 -8.21
N PHE A 128 10.48 -6.02 -7.34
CA PHE A 128 10.71 -6.92 -6.23
C PHE A 128 9.76 -6.60 -5.08
N MET A 129 9.31 -7.65 -4.43
CA MET A 129 8.40 -7.61 -3.28
C MET A 129 8.67 -8.81 -2.39
N LEU A 130 8.11 -8.84 -1.19
CA LEU A 130 8.21 -9.99 -0.29
C LEU A 130 7.00 -10.05 0.65
N HIS A 131 5.82 -10.21 0.05
CA HIS A 131 4.56 -10.37 0.78
C HIS A 131 3.93 -11.73 0.46
N ARG A 132 3.07 -12.20 1.36
CA ARG A 132 2.44 -13.51 1.23
C ARG A 132 1.13 -13.42 0.46
N GLU A 133 0.97 -14.31 -0.51
CA GLU A 133 -0.28 -14.47 -1.26
C GLU A 133 -0.69 -15.94 -1.32
N GLU A 134 -1.99 -16.18 -1.41
CA GLU A 134 -2.54 -17.50 -1.74
C GLU A 134 -2.26 -17.81 -3.22
N ASP A 135 -1.81 -19.02 -3.52
CA ASP A 135 -1.82 -19.56 -4.88
C ASP A 135 -3.20 -20.10 -5.28
N GLU A 136 -3.30 -20.70 -6.47
CA GLU A 136 -4.55 -21.27 -7.00
C GLU A 136 -5.11 -22.40 -6.11
N ASP A 137 -4.25 -23.06 -5.35
CA ASP A 137 -4.60 -24.14 -4.41
C ASP A 137 -4.85 -23.61 -2.99
N GLY A 138 -4.75 -22.29 -2.77
CA GLY A 138 -4.95 -21.64 -1.48
C GLY A 138 -3.75 -21.72 -0.54
N VAL A 139 -2.57 -22.14 -1.02
CA VAL A 139 -1.35 -22.18 -0.23
C VAL A 139 -0.75 -20.78 -0.15
N LYS A 140 -0.55 -20.27 1.08
CA LYS A 140 0.08 -18.97 1.32
C LYS A 140 1.60 -19.08 1.34
N ASP A 141 2.26 -18.51 0.35
CA ASP A 141 3.72 -18.38 0.30
C ASP A 141 4.14 -16.98 -0.14
N PHE A 142 5.42 -16.65 0.05
CA PHE A 142 5.98 -15.38 -0.38
C PHE A 142 6.00 -15.25 -1.90
N ARG A 143 5.58 -14.09 -2.38
CA ARG A 143 5.81 -13.63 -3.75
C ARG A 143 6.99 -12.69 -3.77
N GLN A 144 7.90 -12.91 -4.71
CA GLN A 144 9.15 -12.14 -4.81
C GLN A 144 9.12 -11.11 -5.96
N ILE A 145 8.21 -11.28 -6.92
CA ILE A 145 8.15 -10.48 -8.15
C ILE A 145 6.71 -10.07 -8.46
N SER A 146 6.52 -8.76 -8.64
CA SER A 146 5.29 -8.16 -9.13
C SER A 146 5.25 -8.21 -10.65
N GLY A 147 4.33 -9.00 -11.21
CA GLY A 147 4.01 -8.97 -12.64
C GLY A 147 5.17 -9.38 -13.56
N LEU A 148 5.67 -10.61 -13.40
CA LEU A 148 6.77 -11.16 -14.20
C LEU A 148 6.52 -11.00 -15.71
N ASN A 149 7.51 -10.47 -16.43
CA ASN A 149 7.49 -10.21 -17.88
C ASN A 149 6.38 -9.26 -18.39
N LEU A 150 5.73 -8.48 -17.51
CA LEU A 150 4.69 -7.52 -17.96
C LEU A 150 5.26 -6.20 -18.47
N HIS A 151 6.30 -5.67 -17.82
CA HIS A 151 7.02 -4.47 -18.27
C HIS A 151 8.40 -4.28 -17.63
N GLY A 152 9.20 -3.39 -18.23
CA GLY A 152 10.64 -3.36 -17.97
C GLY A 152 11.35 -4.41 -18.81
N GLU A 153 12.64 -4.60 -18.54
CA GLU A 153 13.47 -5.59 -19.20
C GLU A 153 13.89 -6.63 -18.16
N TYR A 154 13.39 -7.86 -18.30
CA TYR A 154 13.75 -9.02 -17.47
C TYR A 154 14.93 -9.78 -18.08
N ASN A 155 15.62 -10.60 -17.29
CA ASN A 155 16.89 -11.23 -17.65
C ASN A 155 18.00 -10.21 -17.97
N HIS A 156 17.82 -8.94 -17.58
CA HIS A 156 18.90 -7.98 -17.58
C HIS A 156 19.81 -8.26 -16.38
N PRO A 157 21.13 -8.47 -16.58
CA PRO A 157 22.03 -8.81 -15.49
C PRO A 157 21.96 -7.81 -14.34
N VAL A 158 21.97 -8.34 -13.12
CA VAL A 158 22.09 -7.58 -11.86
C VAL A 158 23.34 -8.13 -11.17
N GLU A 159 24.28 -7.26 -10.82
CA GLU A 159 25.47 -7.71 -10.10
C GLU A 159 25.09 -8.20 -8.70
N LYS A 160 25.79 -9.22 -8.19
CA LYS A 160 25.52 -9.78 -6.85
C LYS A 160 25.38 -8.72 -5.76
N LYS A 161 26.26 -7.71 -5.76
CA LYS A 161 26.21 -6.61 -4.79
C LYS A 161 24.93 -5.78 -4.93
N ASP A 162 24.52 -5.46 -6.17
CA ASP A 162 23.28 -4.74 -6.42
C ASP A 162 22.06 -5.58 -6.00
N ALA A 163 22.11 -6.89 -6.22
CA ALA A 163 21.06 -7.82 -5.80
C ALA A 163 20.92 -7.86 -4.27
N GLU A 164 22.03 -7.88 -3.53
CA GLU A 164 22.05 -7.77 -2.06
C GLU A 164 21.46 -6.44 -1.58
N GLU A 165 21.82 -5.31 -2.20
CA GLU A 165 21.28 -3.99 -1.86
C GLU A 165 19.78 -3.87 -2.17
N ILE A 166 19.32 -4.47 -3.27
CA ILE A 166 17.89 -4.52 -3.63
C ILE A 166 17.13 -5.41 -2.63
N ALA A 167 17.69 -6.57 -2.26
CA ALA A 167 17.09 -7.48 -1.29
C ALA A 167 16.90 -6.78 0.06
N GLU A 168 17.95 -6.17 0.60
CA GLU A 168 17.90 -5.43 1.88
C GLU A 168 16.81 -4.34 1.86
N ARG A 169 16.78 -3.55 0.78
CA ARG A 169 15.78 -2.49 0.62
C ARG A 169 14.36 -3.00 0.48
N THR A 170 14.17 -4.16 -0.15
CA THR A 170 12.86 -4.80 -0.34
C THR A 170 12.37 -5.37 0.99
N THR A 171 13.21 -6.14 1.68
CA THR A 171 12.92 -6.65 3.04
C THR A 171 12.59 -5.51 4.00
N ALA A 172 13.36 -4.42 3.98
CA ALA A 172 13.10 -3.26 4.84
C ALA A 172 11.74 -2.59 4.54
N TYR A 173 11.41 -2.42 3.25
CA TYR A 173 10.11 -1.87 2.83
C TYR A 173 8.94 -2.73 3.31
N GLU A 174 9.00 -4.05 3.11
CA GLU A 174 7.94 -4.98 3.48
C GLU A 174 7.75 -5.08 5.00
N LYS A 175 8.86 -5.01 5.76
CA LYS A 175 8.81 -4.92 7.23
C LYS A 175 8.12 -3.65 7.69
N GLU A 176 8.51 -2.47 7.17
CA GLU A 176 7.89 -1.19 7.53
C GLU A 176 6.39 -1.18 7.15
N PHE A 177 6.02 -1.78 6.03
CA PHE A 177 4.61 -1.95 5.62
C PHE A 177 3.82 -2.80 6.62
N LEU A 178 4.31 -4.00 6.97
CA LEU A 178 3.64 -4.88 7.92
C LEU A 178 3.55 -4.27 9.33
N GLU A 179 4.61 -3.62 9.80
CA GLU A 179 4.59 -2.90 11.09
C GLU A 179 3.51 -1.82 11.10
N LYS A 180 3.39 -1.06 10.01
CA LYS A 180 2.34 -0.03 9.87
C LYS A 180 0.94 -0.63 9.91
N GLU A 181 0.70 -1.74 9.21
CA GLU A 181 -0.58 -2.46 9.22
C GLU A 181 -0.92 -3.02 10.61
N ILE A 182 0.04 -3.66 11.29
CA ILE A 182 -0.12 -4.17 12.66
C ILE A 182 -0.45 -3.03 13.62
N ALA A 183 0.25 -1.90 13.51
CA ALA A 183 0.03 -0.71 14.32
C ALA A 183 -1.36 -0.10 14.07
N PHE A 184 -1.82 -0.06 12.82
CA PHE A 184 -3.17 0.37 12.46
C PHE A 184 -4.23 -0.47 13.17
N TYR A 185 -4.20 -1.81 13.00
CA TYR A 185 -5.21 -2.67 13.63
C TYR A 185 -5.14 -2.64 15.15
N SER A 186 -3.95 -2.51 15.73
CA SER A 186 -3.77 -2.31 17.18
C SER A 186 -4.42 -1.01 17.66
N ALA A 187 -4.21 0.09 16.94
CA ALA A 187 -4.79 1.39 17.25
C ALA A 187 -6.32 1.38 17.11
N VAL A 188 -6.86 0.70 16.08
CA VAL A 188 -8.31 0.54 15.94
C VAL A 188 -8.91 -0.26 17.10
N LEU A 189 -8.30 -1.38 17.48
CA LEU A 189 -8.80 -2.20 18.59
C LEU A 189 -8.89 -1.40 19.88
N LYS A 190 -7.83 -0.64 20.20
CA LYS A 190 -7.79 0.25 21.36
C LYS A 190 -8.87 1.32 21.29
N LEU A 191 -8.96 2.04 20.16
CA LEU A 191 -9.94 3.09 19.95
C LEU A 191 -11.38 2.57 20.12
N PHE A 192 -11.66 1.40 19.53
CA PHE A 192 -13.00 0.82 19.55
C PHE A 192 -13.40 0.35 20.95
N GLU A 193 -12.47 -0.22 21.70
CA GLU A 193 -12.68 -0.59 23.10
C GLU A 193 -12.95 0.63 23.98
N GLU A 194 -12.11 1.67 23.90
CA GLU A 194 -12.22 2.88 24.72
C GLU A 194 -13.50 3.69 24.46
N ASN A 195 -14.03 3.63 23.24
CA ASN A 195 -15.17 4.44 22.81
C ASN A 195 -16.45 3.63 22.55
N GLY A 196 -16.44 2.32 22.83
CA GLY A 196 -17.59 1.45 22.55
C GLY A 196 -17.96 1.38 21.06
N LEU A 197 -16.97 1.49 20.17
CA LEU A 197 -17.17 1.39 18.73
C LEU A 197 -17.11 -0.07 18.26
N LYS A 198 -17.75 -0.35 17.13
CA LYS A 198 -17.76 -1.66 16.49
C LYS A 198 -17.86 -1.52 14.98
N PRO A 199 -17.22 -2.40 14.20
CA PRO A 199 -17.40 -2.41 12.76
C PRO A 199 -18.83 -2.81 12.41
N VAL A 200 -19.47 -2.09 11.48
CA VAL A 200 -20.84 -2.41 11.03
C VAL A 200 -20.94 -2.45 9.51
N ARG A 201 -21.07 -3.66 8.95
CA ARG A 201 -21.11 -3.89 7.50
C ARG A 201 -22.19 -3.09 6.77
N ARG A 202 -23.41 -3.08 7.32
CA ARG A 202 -24.53 -2.35 6.71
C ARG A 202 -24.27 -0.84 6.64
N ILE A 203 -23.54 -0.29 7.61
CA ILE A 203 -23.16 1.13 7.63
C ILE A 203 -22.07 1.38 6.60
N TYR A 204 -21.04 0.51 6.55
CA TYR A 204 -20.02 0.52 5.51
C TYR A 204 -20.64 0.58 4.10
N ASP A 205 -21.52 -0.36 3.76
CA ASP A 205 -22.14 -0.45 2.43
C ASP A 205 -23.01 0.78 2.10
N ARG A 206 -23.66 1.38 3.10
CA ARG A 206 -24.41 2.64 2.90
C ARG A 206 -23.46 3.80 2.65
N LYS A 207 -22.41 3.95 3.47
CA LYS A 207 -21.43 5.03 3.35
C LYS A 207 -20.59 4.94 2.08
N MET A 208 -20.28 3.73 1.60
CA MET A 208 -19.61 3.54 0.31
C MET A 208 -20.50 3.92 -0.87
N ARG A 209 -21.83 3.75 -0.78
CA ARG A 209 -22.76 4.28 -1.79
C ARG A 209 -22.80 5.80 -1.79
N GLU A 210 -22.79 6.43 -0.61
CA GLU A 210 -22.67 7.89 -0.47
C GLU A 210 -21.37 8.39 -1.12
N PHE A 211 -20.22 7.80 -0.76
CA PHE A 211 -18.93 8.12 -1.34
C PHE A 211 -18.91 7.93 -2.86
N SER A 212 -19.48 6.83 -3.36
CA SER A 212 -19.57 6.54 -4.79
C SER A 212 -20.43 7.56 -5.56
N ALA A 213 -21.40 8.16 -4.89
CA ALA A 213 -22.23 9.27 -5.39
C ALA A 213 -21.59 10.66 -5.17
N ASP A 214 -20.29 10.70 -4.85
CA ASP A 214 -19.50 11.92 -4.60
C ASP A 214 -19.96 12.73 -3.37
N LEU A 215 -20.69 12.09 -2.44
CA LEU A 215 -21.02 12.69 -1.16
C LEU A 215 -19.82 12.59 -0.21
N PRO A 216 -19.59 13.63 0.63
CA PRO A 216 -18.47 13.64 1.55
C PRO A 216 -18.63 12.58 2.64
N VAL A 217 -17.56 11.84 2.92
CA VAL A 217 -17.49 10.87 4.01
C VAL A 217 -16.33 11.20 4.95
N THR A 218 -16.49 10.88 6.24
CA THR A 218 -15.42 11.02 7.24
C THR A 218 -14.49 9.82 7.16
N VAL A 219 -13.19 10.07 7.05
CA VAL A 219 -12.17 9.02 7.02
C VAL A 219 -11.09 9.37 8.04
N TYR A 220 -10.82 8.47 8.98
CA TYR A 220 -9.70 8.54 9.90
C TYR A 220 -8.52 7.80 9.29
N VAL A 221 -7.47 8.53 8.93
CA VAL A 221 -6.26 7.97 8.31
C VAL A 221 -5.22 7.73 9.38
N PHE A 222 -4.68 6.51 9.44
CA PHE A 222 -3.60 6.18 10.35
C PHE A 222 -2.25 6.61 9.78
N SER A 223 -1.58 7.53 10.47
CA SER A 223 -0.22 7.95 10.13
C SER A 223 0.51 8.35 11.40
N LYS A 224 1.78 7.94 11.51
CA LYS A 224 2.67 8.31 12.62
C LYS A 224 2.05 8.02 13.99
N GLY A 225 1.40 6.85 14.10
CA GLY A 225 0.78 6.38 15.34
C GLY A 225 -0.55 7.05 15.72
N ASN A 226 -1.13 7.90 14.86
CA ASN A 226 -2.34 8.66 15.17
C ASN A 226 -3.39 8.55 14.06
N PHE A 227 -4.66 8.76 14.41
CA PHE A 227 -5.76 8.89 13.46
C PHE A 227 -6.00 10.36 13.08
N GLU A 228 -5.73 10.70 11.83
CA GLU A 228 -5.98 12.01 11.25
C GLU A 228 -7.38 12.05 10.64
N ARG A 229 -8.26 12.92 11.17
CA ARG A 229 -9.62 13.10 10.65
C ARG A 229 -9.60 13.83 9.32
N ASN A 230 -10.13 13.18 8.28
CA ASN A 230 -10.32 13.73 6.95
C ASN A 230 -11.80 13.71 6.54
N THR A 231 -12.17 14.56 5.58
CA THR A 231 -13.46 14.53 4.91
C THR A 231 -13.21 14.54 3.41
N VAL A 232 -13.59 13.47 2.72
CA VAL A 232 -13.25 13.26 1.30
C VAL A 232 -14.46 12.84 0.48
N LYS A 233 -14.41 13.16 -0.80
CA LYS A 233 -15.32 12.71 -1.86
C LYS A 233 -14.58 11.84 -2.87
N LYS A 234 -15.30 11.10 -3.71
CA LYS A 234 -14.67 10.29 -4.76
C LYS A 234 -13.89 11.12 -5.77
N SER A 235 -14.37 12.31 -6.10
CA SER A 235 -13.66 13.27 -6.96
C SER A 235 -12.35 13.78 -6.35
N ASP A 236 -12.18 13.70 -5.03
CA ASP A 236 -10.92 14.01 -4.35
C ASP A 236 -9.86 12.92 -4.55
N TYR A 237 -10.11 11.84 -5.29
CA TYR A 237 -9.09 10.84 -5.65
C TYR A 237 -8.43 11.11 -7.01
N ILE A 238 -8.95 12.11 -7.73
CA ILE A 238 -8.51 12.49 -9.07
C ILE A 238 -7.90 13.89 -9.00
N SER A 239 -6.80 14.15 -9.74
CA SER A 239 -6.24 15.49 -9.87
C SER A 239 -7.18 16.39 -10.66
N LYS A 240 -7.27 17.66 -10.23
CA LYS A 240 -8.08 18.66 -10.93
C LYS A 240 -7.42 19.12 -12.23
N THR A 241 -6.09 19.04 -12.26
CA THR A 241 -5.21 19.30 -13.41
C THR A 241 -5.07 18.04 -14.24
#